data_AF-A0AAD3RRY5-F1
#
_entry.id   AF-A0AAD3RRY5-F1
#
_cell.length_a   1.000
_cell.length_b   1.000
_cell.length_c   1.000
_cell.angle_alpha   90.00
_cell.angle_beta   90.00
_cell.angle_gamma   90.00
#
_symmetry.space_group_name_H-M   'P 1'
#
loop_
_entity.id
_entity.type
_entity.pdbx_description
1 polymer ?
#
loop_
_entity_poly.entity_id
_entity_poly.type
_entity_poly.pdbx_seq_one_letter_code
_entity_poly.pdbx_strand_id
1 'polypeptide(L)' 'MEACNVGGFHDPTGTRLLLNVWAIHRDPTVWERPTEFDPGRVLKSQTKIDLRGKDFELLPFGSRRRLCPGLNLGLTLS' A
#
# COMPACT_ATOMS: atom_id res chain seq x y z
N MET A 1 18.43 10.08 -8.61
CA MET A 1 18.18 9.84 -7.17
C MET A 1 18.87 10.97 -6.45
N GLU A 2 18.20 11.57 -5.49
CA GLU A 2 18.69 12.75 -4.76
C GLU A 2 18.56 12.49 -3.27
N ALA A 3 19.40 13.12 -2.48
CA ALA A 3 19.29 13.09 -1.03
C ALA A 3 17.98 13.77 -0.60
N CYS A 4 17.33 13.23 0.43
CA CYS A 4 16.06 13.75 0.92
C CYS A 4 15.91 13.55 2.43
N ASN A 5 14.82 14.07 2.99
CA ASN A 5 14.46 13.83 4.39
C ASN A 5 13.14 13.05 4.45
N VAL A 6 13.13 11.93 5.17
CA VAL A 6 11.96 11.04 5.32
C VAL A 6 11.72 10.80 6.80
N GLY A 7 10.54 11.15 7.31
CA GLY A 7 10.19 10.94 8.73
C GLY A 7 11.13 11.66 9.71
N GLY A 8 11.77 12.74 9.30
CA GLY A 8 12.77 13.47 10.09
C GLY A 8 14.21 12.95 9.97
N PHE A 9 14.44 11.87 9.21
CA PHE A 9 15.77 11.32 8.97
C PHE A 9 16.34 11.78 7.63
N HIS A 10 17.62 12.14 7.61
CA HIS A 10 18.33 12.47 6.38
C HIS A 10 18.77 11.19 5.66
N ASP A 11 18.32 11.05 4.42
CA ASP A 11 18.61 9.92 3.53
C ASP A 11 19.57 10.39 2.40
N PRO A 12 20.82 9.90 2.37
CA PRO A 12 21.77 10.24 1.32
C PRO A 12 21.40 9.70 -0.06
N THR A 13 21.91 10.34 -1.12
CA THR A 13 21.75 9.83 -2.50
C THR A 13 22.25 8.39 -2.61
N GLY A 14 21.40 7.50 -3.13
CA GLY A 14 21.75 6.09 -3.40
C GLY A 14 21.32 5.12 -2.31
N THR A 15 20.67 5.57 -1.23
CA THR A 15 20.07 4.67 -0.25
C THR A 15 19.03 3.76 -0.90
N ARG A 16 19.02 2.50 -0.48
CA ARG A 16 18.02 1.52 -0.90
C ARG A 16 16.86 1.53 0.10
N LEU A 17 15.68 1.87 -0.38
CA LEU A 17 14.45 1.85 0.41
C LEU A 17 13.69 0.54 0.19
N LEU A 18 13.28 -0.09 1.29
CA LEU A 18 12.42 -1.27 1.30
C LEU A 18 11.10 -0.92 1.96
N LEU A 19 10.00 -1.07 1.21
CA LEU A 19 8.66 -0.81 1.73
C LEU A 19 8.12 -2.08 2.38
N ASN A 20 7.81 -2.01 3.68
CA ASN A 20 7.19 -3.13 4.40
C ASN A 20 5.67 -3.13 4.19
N VAL A 21 5.26 -3.54 3.00
CA VAL A 21 3.84 -3.65 2.62
C VAL A 21 3.06 -4.59 3.55
N TRP A 22 3.72 -5.63 4.07
CA TRP A 22 3.11 -6.57 5.01
C TRP A 22 2.66 -5.90 6.30
N ALA A 23 3.49 -5.01 6.87
CA ALA A 23 3.15 -4.26 8.08
C ALA A 23 2.04 -3.24 7.82
N ILE A 24 2.09 -2.54 6.68
CA ILE A 24 1.06 -1.58 6.27
C ILE A 24 -0.31 -2.25 6.16
N HIS A 25 -0.40 -3.41 5.49
CA HIS A 25 -1.67 -4.15 5.34
C HIS A 25 -2.18 -4.76 6.65
N ARG A 26 -1.39 -4.71 7.73
CA ARG A 26 -1.73 -5.28 9.04
C ARG A 26 -1.68 -4.25 10.17
N ASP A 27 -1.65 -2.97 9.85
CA ASP A 27 -1.61 -1.93 10.85
C ASP A 27 -2.92 -1.92 11.67
N PRO A 28 -2.88 -2.20 12.98
CA PRO A 28 -4.07 -2.22 13.83
C PRO A 28 -4.69 -0.83 14.03
N THR A 29 -3.97 0.25 13.72
CA THR A 29 -4.49 1.62 13.76
C THR A 29 -5.37 1.94 12.54
N VAL A 30 -5.22 1.16 11.46
CA VAL A 30 -5.96 1.30 10.21
C VAL A 30 -7.03 0.21 10.09
N TRP A 31 -6.71 -1.02 10.49
CA TRP A 31 -7.55 -2.20 10.25
C TRP A 31 -7.95 -2.88 11.57
N GLU A 32 -9.25 -3.03 11.80
CA GLU A 32 -9.78 -3.78 12.95
C GLU A 32 -9.51 -5.29 12.81
N ARG A 33 -8.90 -5.99 13.78
CA ARG A 33 -8.54 -7.42 13.64
C ARG A 33 -7.67 -7.69 12.38
N PRO A 34 -6.49 -7.04 12.23
CA PRO A 34 -5.71 -7.01 10.98
C PRO A 34 -5.14 -8.37 10.55
N THR A 35 -5.07 -9.33 11.47
CA THR A 35 -4.53 -10.67 11.22
C THR A 35 -5.61 -11.69 10.82
N GLU A 36 -6.88 -11.33 10.94
CA GLU A 36 -8.00 -12.19 10.55
C GLU A 36 -8.30 -12.08 9.06
N PHE A 37 -8.61 -13.23 8.45
CA PHE A 37 -9.13 -13.26 7.08
C PHE A 37 -10.60 -12.85 7.08
N ASP A 38 -10.86 -11.58 6.76
CA ASP A 38 -12.20 -11.03 6.60
C ASP A 38 -12.33 -10.32 5.23
N PRO A 39 -12.86 -11.02 4.20
CA PRO A 39 -13.12 -10.42 2.89
C PRO A 39 -14.12 -9.25 2.96
N GLY A 40 -15.01 -9.27 3.96
CA GLY A 40 -16.01 -8.24 4.18
C GLY A 40 -15.40 -6.88 4.50
N ARG A 41 -14.20 -6.83 5.06
CA ARG A 41 -13.48 -5.58 5.37
C ARG A 41 -13.32 -4.65 4.16
N VAL A 42 -12.92 -5.21 3.02
CA VAL A 42 -12.67 -4.43 1.80
C VAL A 42 -14.00 -4.14 1.08
N LEU A 43 -14.94 -5.08 1.14
CA LEU A 43 -16.24 -4.97 0.47
C LEU A 43 -17.24 -4.04 1.19
N LYS A 44 -17.19 -4.00 2.53
CA LYS A 44 -18.08 -3.22 3.41
C LYS A 44 -17.47 -1.91 3.88
N SER A 45 -16.20 -1.64 3.56
CA SER A 45 -15.57 -0.35 3.83
C SER A 45 -16.45 0.78 3.26
N GLN A 46 -16.96 1.65 4.12
CA GLN A 46 -17.81 2.78 3.71
C GLN A 46 -17.07 3.74 2.78
N THR A 47 -15.74 3.73 2.86
CA THR A 47 -14.80 4.37 1.95
C THR A 47 -14.42 3.38 0.84
N LYS A 48 -14.72 3.72 -0.42
CA LYS A 48 -14.16 3.01 -1.58
C LYS A 48 -12.65 3.21 -1.60
N ILE A 49 -11.90 2.18 -1.25
CA ILE A 49 -10.44 2.19 -1.28
C ILE A 49 -9.97 2.18 -2.73
N ASP A 50 -9.14 3.15 -3.13
CA ASP A 50 -8.57 3.22 -4.48
C ASP A 50 -7.41 2.23 -4.65
N LEU A 51 -7.72 1.11 -5.31
CA LEU A 51 -6.74 0.06 -5.65
C LEU A 51 -5.63 0.52 -6.61
N ARG A 52 -5.72 1.73 -7.18
CA ARG A 52 -4.65 2.35 -7.97
C ARG A 52 -3.54 2.96 -7.10
N GLY A 53 -3.61 2.78 -5.78
CA GLY A 53 -2.56 3.15 -4.83
C GLY A 53 -2.52 4.63 -4.50
N LYS A 54 -3.69 5.30 -4.47
CA LYS A 54 -3.82 6.64 -3.87
C LYS A 54 -4.00 6.55 -2.35
N ASP A 55 -4.69 5.51 -1.92
CA ASP A 55 -4.89 5.15 -0.52
C ASP A 55 -3.80 4.13 -0.15
N PHE A 56 -3.00 4.45 0.87
CA PHE A 56 -1.80 3.67 1.21
C PHE A 56 -2.07 2.53 2.19
N GLU A 57 -3.27 2.48 2.76
CA GLU A 57 -3.78 1.44 3.64
C GLU A 57 -3.80 0.07 2.93
N LEU A 58 -4.01 0.07 1.60
CA LEU A 58 -4.06 -1.12 0.77
C LEU A 58 -3.32 -0.88 -0.56
N LEU A 59 -2.27 -1.65 -0.79
CA LEU A 59 -1.35 -1.51 -1.94
C LEU A 59 -1.15 -2.86 -2.67
N PRO A 60 -2.20 -3.49 -3.19
CA PRO A 60 -2.11 -4.84 -3.77
C PRO A 60 -1.30 -4.85 -5.07
N PHE A 61 -1.24 -3.70 -5.74
CA PHE A 61 -0.53 -3.49 -6.99
C PHE A 61 0.56 -2.42 -6.89
N GLY A 62 0.91 -1.96 -5.68
CA GLY A 62 1.83 -0.83 -5.48
C GLY A 62 1.17 0.53 -5.72
N SER A 63 1.96 1.54 -6.09
CA SER A 63 1.50 2.93 -6.23
C SER A 63 2.33 3.75 -7.23
N ARG A 64 1.69 4.74 -7.86
CA ARG A 64 2.30 5.78 -8.71
C ARG A 64 3.25 5.21 -9.79
N ARG A 65 4.47 5.77 -9.92
CA ARG A 65 5.42 5.49 -11.00
C ARG A 65 5.89 4.02 -11.04
N ARG A 66 5.66 3.25 -9.98
CA ARG A 66 6.02 1.82 -9.88
C ARG A 66 4.78 0.95 -9.62
N LEU A 67 3.59 1.44 -9.96
CA LEU A 67 2.36 0.66 -9.94
C LEU A 67 2.49 -0.52 -10.90
N CYS A 68 1.98 -1.69 -10.50
CA CYS A 68 2.00 -2.90 -11.30
C CYS A 68 1.32 -2.66 -12.66
N PRO A 69 2.00 -2.93 -13.79
CA PRO A 69 1.38 -2.78 -15.11
C PRO A 69 0.21 -3.75 -15.33
N GLY A 70 0.13 -4.83 -14.55
CA GLY A 70 -0.94 -5.82 -14.58
C GLY A 70 -2.19 -5.46 -13.75
N LEU A 71 -2.30 -4.26 -13.19
CA LEU A 71 -3.44 -3.86 -12.35
C LEU A 71 -4.79 -4.14 -13.02
N ASN A 72 -4.98 -3.68 -14.27
CA ASN A 72 -6.26 -3.88 -14.96
C ASN A 72 -6.54 -5.36 -15.20
N LEU A 73 -5.53 -6.15 -15.60
CA LEU A 73 -5.69 -7.59 -15.79
C LEU A 73 -6.08 -8.28 -14.48
N GLY A 74 -5.41 -7.95 -13.37
CA GLY A 74 -5.71 -8.50 -12.06
C GLY A 74 -7.14 -8.19 -11.62
N LEU A 75 -7.59 -6.94 -11.80
CA LEU A 75 -8.95 -6.52 -11.47
C LEU A 75 -10.04 -7.16 -12.36
N THR A 76 -9.72 -7.47 -13.62
CA THR A 76 -10.66 -8.16 -14.52
C THR A 76 -10.82 -9.64 -14.16
N LEU A 77 -9.80 -10.27 -13.58
CA LEU A 77 -9.79 -11.69 -13.24
C LEU A 77 -10.14 -11.99 -11.76
N SER A 78 -10.44 -10.98 -10.95
CA SER A 78 -10.72 -11.11 -9.51
C SER A 78 -12.20 -11.08 -9.15
#